data_AF-A0A9X7J260-F1
#
_entry.id   AF-A0A9X7J260-F1
#
_cell.length_a   1.000
_cell.length_b   1.000
_cell.length_c   1.000
_cell.angle_alpha   90.00
_cell.angle_beta   90.00
_cell.angle_gamma   90.00
#
_symmetry.space_group_name_H-M   'P 1'
#
loop_
_entity.id
_entity.type
_entity.pdbx_description
1 polymer ?
#
loop_
_entity_poly.entity_id
_entity_poly.type
_entity_poly.pdbx_seq_one_letter_code
_entity_poly.pdbx_strand_id
1 'polypeptide(L)'
;MTQATVSRDIKELGLVKVPAGENLYRYAAPPGQPLVNTYGRLQRLFEDSVVKVDDSENLILIRTLPGTAHAVASCLDNLAWPEIIGTVAGDDTILVIVKPKEAVATVLKRFEELREG
;
A
#
# COMPACT_ATOMS: atom_id res chain seq x y z
N MET A 1 14.05 23.04 7.21
CA MET A 1 13.73 21.92 8.11
C MET A 1 13.84 22.40 9.55
N THR A 2 12.85 22.13 10.40
CA THR A 2 12.89 22.51 11.84
C THR A 2 12.72 21.29 12.73
N GLN A 3 13.08 21.41 14.02
CA GLN A 3 12.85 20.37 15.02
C GLN A 3 11.36 19.98 15.12
N ALA A 4 10.44 20.93 14.87
CA ALA A 4 9.00 20.66 14.85
C ALA A 4 8.59 19.77 13.67
N THR A 5 9.22 19.94 12.50
CA THR A 5 9.00 19.08 11.33
C THR A 5 9.49 17.66 11.61
N VAL A 6 10.73 17.51 12.11
CA VAL A 6 11.31 16.19 12.42
C VAL A 6 10.51 15.45 13.50
N SER A 7 10.01 16.15 14.52
CA SER A 7 9.18 15.55 15.57
C SER A 7 7.83 15.04 15.04
N ARG A 8 7.22 15.77 14.09
CA ARG A 8 5.97 15.36 13.45
C ARG A 8 6.19 14.13 12.57
N ASP A 9 7.26 14.12 11.76
CA ASP A 9 7.61 12.99 10.89
C ASP A 9 7.89 11.70 11.70
N ILE A 10 8.62 11.79 12.82
CA ILE A 10 8.87 10.64 13.71
C ILE A 10 7.56 10.04 14.24
N LYS A 11 6.59 10.89 14.56
CA LYS A 11 5.28 10.47 15.08
C LYS A 11 4.41 9.86 13.98
N GLU A 12 4.42 10.43 12.78
CA GLU A 12 3.71 9.90 11.61
C GLU A 12 4.27 8.54 11.15
N LEU A 13 5.58 8.34 11.27
CA LEU A 13 6.29 7.08 10.95
C LEU A 13 6.19 6.02 12.07
N GLY A 14 5.47 6.31 13.17
CA GLY A 14 5.28 5.36 14.27
C GLY A 14 6.58 4.91 14.95
N LEU A 15 7.65 5.69 14.85
CA LEU A 15 8.97 5.30 15.35
C LEU A 15 9.05 5.39 16.87
N VAL A 16 9.62 4.35 17.49
CA VAL A 16 9.92 4.29 18.92
C VAL A 16 11.42 4.42 19.15
N LYS A 17 11.79 5.08 20.26
CA LYS A 17 13.18 5.21 20.68
C LYS A 17 13.62 3.91 21.35
N VAL A 18 14.50 3.14 20.70
CA VAL A 18 15.02 1.86 21.21
C VAL A 18 16.48 2.00 21.62
N PRO A 19 16.91 1.34 22.71
CA PRO A 19 18.32 1.28 23.09
C PRO A 19 19.11 0.47 22.05
N ALA A 20 20.29 0.97 21.66
CA ALA A 20 21.15 0.37 20.65
C ALA A 20 22.53 -0.08 21.19
N GLY A 21 22.68 -0.13 22.52
CA GLY A 21 23.96 -0.34 23.22
C GLY A 21 24.34 0.88 24.05
N GLU A 22 25.53 0.86 24.67
CA GLU A 22 26.10 1.86 25.59
C GLU A 22 25.56 3.29 25.43
N ASN A 23 24.50 3.66 26.18
CA ASN A 23 23.84 4.98 26.14
C ASN A 23 23.42 5.50 24.76
N LEU A 24 23.46 4.67 23.70
CA LEU A 24 22.98 5.02 22.37
C LEU A 24 21.52 4.64 22.22
N TYR A 25 20.79 5.54 21.58
CA TYR A 25 19.40 5.34 21.22
C TYR A 25 19.23 5.55 19.72
N ARG A 26 18.41 4.72 19.09
CA ARG A 26 17.98 4.90 17.70
C ARG A 26 16.46 4.88 17.63
N TYR A 27 15.91 5.56 16.64
CA TYR A 27 14.49 5.44 16.30
C TYR A 27 14.30 4.22 15.40
N ALA A 28 13.40 3.33 15.77
CA ALA A 28 13.10 2.11 15.04
C ALA A 28 11.60 1.80 15.08
N ALA A 29 11.18 0.87 14.23
CA ALA A 29 9.84 0.29 14.31
C ALA A 29 9.60 -0.36 15.67
N PRO A 30 8.37 -0.29 16.22
CA PRO A 30 8.00 -1.13 17.34
C PRO A 30 8.10 -2.60 16.91
N PRO A 31 8.75 -3.46 17.71
CA PRO A 31 8.86 -4.88 17.38
C PRO A 31 7.45 -5.50 17.29
N GLY A 32 7.14 -6.10 16.14
CA GLY A 32 5.84 -6.72 15.86
C GLY A 32 4.76 -5.78 15.28
N GLN A 33 5.06 -4.49 15.08
CA GLN A 33 4.19 -3.59 14.31
C GLN A 33 4.88 -3.16 13.01
N PRO A 34 4.22 -3.28 11.86
CA PRO A 34 4.66 -2.60 10.65
C PRO A 34 4.78 -1.09 10.93
N LEU A 35 5.90 -0.48 10.51
CA LEU A 35 6.20 0.96 10.64
C LEU A 35 5.10 1.89 10.11
N VAL A 36 4.27 1.37 9.22
CA VAL A 36 3.27 2.11 8.47
C VAL A 36 2.00 1.29 8.57
N ASN A 37 0.87 1.93 8.85
CA ASN A 37 -0.44 1.33 8.60
C ASN A 37 -0.57 1.14 7.07
N THR A 38 0.04 0.09 6.53
CA THR A 38 0.13 -0.20 5.09
C THR A 38 -1.26 -0.25 4.47
N TYR A 39 -2.22 -0.79 5.23
CA TYR A 39 -3.62 -0.86 4.82
C TYR A 39 -4.25 0.54 4.75
N GLY A 40 -4.13 1.36 5.80
CA GLY A 40 -4.68 2.72 5.80
C GLY A 40 -4.01 3.66 4.79
N ARG A 41 -2.71 3.46 4.51
CA ARG A 41 -2.02 4.18 3.43
C ARG A 41 -2.52 3.74 2.05
N LEU A 42 -2.69 2.44 1.84
CA LEU A 42 -3.25 1.93 0.59
C LEU A 42 -4.65 2.48 0.39
N GLN A 43 -5.52 2.39 1.39
CA GLN A 43 -6.91 2.83 1.32
C GLN A 43 -7.01 4.29 0.84
N ARG A 44 -6.26 5.21 1.46
CA ARG A 44 -6.20 6.61 1.02
C ARG A 44 -5.67 6.76 -0.41
N LEU A 45 -4.56 6.10 -0.74
CA LEU A 45 -4.02 6.15 -2.09
C LEU A 45 -5.00 5.58 -3.13
N PHE A 46 -5.72 4.53 -2.76
CA PHE A 46 -6.69 3.87 -3.62
C PHE A 46 -7.90 4.78 -3.85
N GLU A 47 -8.45 5.38 -2.79
CA GLU A 47 -9.53 6.36 -2.84
C GLU A 47 -9.15 7.59 -3.69
N ASP A 48 -7.98 8.18 -3.43
CA ASP A 48 -7.53 9.41 -4.09
C ASP A 48 -7.12 9.20 -5.55
N SER A 49 -6.61 8.01 -5.89
CA SER A 49 -5.92 7.79 -7.17
C SER A 49 -6.67 6.89 -8.13
N VAL A 50 -7.52 5.95 -7.66
CA VAL A 50 -8.15 4.95 -8.54
C VAL A 50 -9.43 5.48 -9.16
N VAL A 51 -9.46 5.53 -10.49
CA VAL A 51 -10.59 6.01 -11.29
C VAL A 51 -11.54 4.87 -11.64
N LYS A 52 -10.98 3.73 -12.08
CA LYS A 52 -11.76 2.57 -12.56
C LYS A 52 -11.02 1.28 -12.26
N VAL A 53 -11.78 0.23 -11.96
CA VAL A 53 -11.30 -1.16 -11.93
C VAL A 53 -12.13 -1.95 -12.95
N ASP A 54 -11.48 -2.82 -13.71
CA ASP A 54 -12.10 -3.72 -14.69
C ASP A 54 -11.35 -5.06 -14.69
N ASP A 55 -11.97 -6.13 -15.16
CA ASP A 55 -11.34 -7.45 -15.16
C ASP A 55 -11.62 -8.25 -16.44
N SER A 56 -10.69 -9.15 -16.75
CA SER A 56 -10.83 -10.12 -17.82
C SER A 56 -10.11 -11.40 -17.42
N GLU A 57 -10.88 -12.46 -17.24
CA GLU A 57 -10.38 -13.77 -16.81
C GLU A 57 -9.65 -13.71 -15.46
N ASN A 58 -8.32 -13.82 -15.45
CA ASN A 58 -7.49 -13.74 -14.25
C ASN A 58 -6.67 -12.44 -14.18
N LEU A 59 -6.99 -11.47 -15.03
CA LEU A 59 -6.33 -10.18 -15.15
C LEU A 59 -7.27 -9.10 -14.64
N ILE A 60 -6.80 -8.25 -13.74
CA ILE A 60 -7.51 -7.05 -13.30
C ILE A 60 -6.73 -5.83 -13.78
N LEU A 61 -7.43 -4.89 -14.41
CA LEU A 61 -6.90 -3.58 -14.74
C LEU A 61 -7.41 -2.53 -13.76
N ILE A 62 -6.47 -1.75 -13.22
CA ILE A 62 -6.76 -0.60 -12.37
C ILE A 62 -6.31 0.65 -13.12
N ARG A 63 -7.26 1.55 -13.42
CA ARG A 63 -7.01 2.86 -13.98
C ARG A 63 -6.83 3.86 -12.85
N THR A 64 -5.75 4.62 -12.89
CA THR A 64 -5.45 5.64 -11.88
C THR A 64 -5.39 7.03 -12.49
N LEU A 65 -5.25 8.06 -11.64
CA LEU A 65 -4.82 9.39 -12.09
C LEU A 65 -3.39 9.31 -12.67
N PRO A 66 -3.02 10.19 -13.62
CA PRO A 66 -1.68 10.21 -14.20
C PRO A 66 -0.57 10.25 -13.16
N GLY A 67 0.47 9.44 -13.34
CA GLY A 67 1.64 9.37 -12.46
C GLY A 67 1.44 8.67 -11.11
N THR A 68 0.26 8.12 -10.80
CA THR A 68 -0.02 7.49 -9.50
C THR A 68 0.03 5.96 -9.51
N ALA A 69 0.02 5.33 -10.69
CA ALA A 69 -0.08 3.87 -10.83
C ALA A 69 1.02 3.11 -10.07
N HIS A 70 2.27 3.59 -10.13
CA HIS A 70 3.40 2.96 -9.44
C HIS A 70 3.24 3.00 -7.90
N ALA A 71 2.70 4.07 -7.35
CA ALA A 71 2.51 4.20 -5.89
C ALA A 71 1.42 3.25 -5.39
N VAL A 72 0.32 3.14 -6.14
CA VAL A 72 -0.78 2.20 -5.84
C VAL A 72 -0.31 0.76 -5.98
N ALA A 73 0.38 0.41 -7.07
CA ALA A 73 0.92 -0.94 -7.30
C ALA A 73 1.91 -1.35 -6.18
N SER A 74 2.83 -0.47 -5.80
CA SER A 74 3.75 -0.74 -4.69
C SER A 74 3.03 -0.97 -3.37
N CYS A 75 1.96 -0.24 -3.08
CA CYS A 75 1.16 -0.47 -1.87
C CYS A 75 0.39 -1.80 -1.95
N LEU A 76 -0.09 -2.19 -3.14
CA LEU A 76 -0.76 -3.46 -3.37
C LEU A 76 0.19 -4.64 -3.14
N ASP A 77 1.39 -4.59 -3.71
CA ASP A 77 2.40 -5.64 -3.55
C ASP A 77 2.77 -5.86 -2.07
N ASN A 78 2.80 -4.78 -1.28
CA ASN A 78 3.09 -4.83 0.15
C ASN A 78 1.97 -5.49 0.99
N LEU A 79 0.74 -5.61 0.47
CA LEU A 79 -0.33 -6.34 1.16
C LEU A 79 -0.15 -7.86 1.08
N ALA A 80 0.67 -8.36 0.15
CA ALA A 80 0.97 -9.77 -0.02
C ALA A 80 -0.29 -10.66 -0.05
N TRP A 81 -1.35 -10.23 -0.75
CA TRP A 81 -2.55 -11.05 -0.94
C TRP A 81 -2.19 -12.33 -1.68
N PRO A 82 -2.49 -13.52 -1.11
CA PRO A 82 -2.03 -14.79 -1.67
C PRO A 82 -2.60 -15.07 -3.06
N GLU A 83 -3.72 -14.43 -3.42
CA GLU A 83 -4.37 -14.58 -4.71
C GLU A 83 -3.71 -13.75 -5.82
N ILE A 84 -2.89 -12.74 -5.48
CA ILE A 84 -2.19 -11.90 -6.47
C ILE A 84 -0.77 -12.46 -6.67
N ILE A 85 -0.45 -12.85 -7.91
CA ILE A 85 0.90 -13.29 -8.28
C ILE A 85 1.84 -12.10 -8.40
N GLY A 86 1.33 -10.96 -8.88
CA GLY A 86 2.09 -9.73 -9.01
C GLY A 86 1.37 -8.65 -9.78
N THR A 87 2.00 -7.47 -9.84
CA THR A 87 1.51 -6.29 -10.54
C THR A 87 2.52 -5.75 -11.55
N VAL A 88 2.02 -5.06 -12.58
CA VAL A 88 2.84 -4.27 -13.51
C VAL A 88 2.20 -2.90 -13.66
N ALA A 89 2.91 -1.86 -13.24
CA ALA A 89 2.45 -0.47 -13.34
C ALA A 89 2.99 0.22 -14.59
N GLY A 90 2.10 0.91 -15.30
CA GLY A 90 2.44 1.97 -16.26
C GLY A 90 2.35 3.34 -15.60
N ASP A 91 1.99 4.38 -16.36
CA ASP A 91 1.81 5.73 -15.81
C ASP A 91 0.48 5.88 -15.05
N ASP A 92 -0.61 5.44 -15.67
CA ASP A 92 -1.99 5.62 -15.21
C ASP A 92 -2.79 4.30 -15.20
N THR A 93 -2.10 3.17 -15.36
CA THR A 93 -2.71 1.84 -15.47
C THR A 93 -1.87 0.81 -14.74
N ILE A 94 -2.52 -0.08 -14.01
CA ILE A 94 -1.88 -1.22 -13.33
C ILE A 94 -2.54 -2.49 -13.84
N LEU A 95 -1.72 -3.45 -14.27
CA LEU A 95 -2.13 -4.82 -14.51
C LEU A 95 -1.87 -5.65 -13.26
N VAL A 96 -2.89 -6.32 -12.75
CA VAL A 96 -2.82 -7.24 -11.61
C VAL A 96 -3.11 -8.65 -12.12
N ILE A 97 -2.21 -9.58 -11.81
CA ILE A 97 -2.35 -10.99 -12.22
C ILE A 97 -2.80 -11.82 -11.03
N VAL A 98 -3.98 -12.43 -11.15
CA VAL A 98 -4.62 -13.22 -10.08
C VAL A 98 -4.48 -14.72 -10.37
N LYS A 99 -4.32 -15.54 -9.32
CA LYS A 99 -4.38 -16.99 -9.39
C LYS A 99 -4.90 -17.58 -8.06
N PRO A 100 -5.85 -18.53 -8.09
CA PRO A 100 -6.51 -19.07 -9.28
C PRO A 100 -7.57 -18.09 -9.84
N LYS A 101 -8.09 -18.34 -11.05
CA LYS A 101 -9.01 -17.41 -11.74
C LYS A 101 -10.24 -17.09 -10.88
N GLU A 102 -10.72 -18.08 -10.13
CA GLU A 102 -11.90 -18.00 -9.27
C GLU A 102 -11.73 -16.97 -8.14
N ALA A 103 -10.49 -16.62 -7.81
CA ALA A 103 -10.20 -15.63 -6.77
C ALA A 103 -10.41 -14.17 -7.22
N VAL A 104 -10.61 -13.91 -8.52
CA VAL A 104 -10.82 -12.55 -9.04
C VAL A 104 -11.99 -11.84 -8.35
N ALA A 105 -13.11 -12.53 -8.16
CA ALA A 105 -14.26 -11.96 -7.46
C ALA A 105 -13.94 -11.55 -6.02
N THR A 106 -13.06 -12.29 -5.33
CA THR A 106 -12.62 -11.96 -3.97
C THR A 106 -11.70 -10.73 -3.98
N VAL A 107 -10.78 -10.65 -4.95
CA VAL A 107 -9.87 -9.49 -5.09
C VAL A 107 -10.65 -8.22 -5.45
N LEU A 108 -11.62 -8.30 -6.37
CA LEU A 108 -12.49 -7.18 -6.74
C LEU A 108 -13.28 -6.66 -5.55
N LYS A 109 -13.89 -7.55 -4.75
CA LYS A 109 -14.60 -7.16 -3.54
C LYS A 109 -13.69 -6.40 -2.55
N ARG A 110 -12.45 -6.85 -2.36
CA ARG A 110 -11.47 -6.12 -1.52
C ARG A 110 -11.14 -4.74 -2.09
N PHE A 111 -11.10 -4.58 -3.41
CA PHE A 111 -10.93 -3.26 -4.04
C PHE A 111 -12.14 -2.35 -3.85
N GLU A 112 -13.36 -2.88 -3.87
CA GLU A 112 -14.57 -2.13 -3.53
C GLU A 112 -14.53 -1.65 -2.07
N GLU A 113 -14.16 -2.53 -1.14
CA GLU A 113 -13.99 -2.19 0.28
C GLU A 113 -12.94 -1.09 0.52
N LEU A 114 -11.90 -1.00 -0.33
CA LEU A 114 -10.89 0.07 -0.28
C LEU A 114 -11.40 1.42 -0.82
N ARG A 115 -12.50 1.45 -1.58
CA ARG A 115 -13.11 2.70 -2.10
C ARG A 115 -14.16 3.29 -1.19
N GLU A 116 -14.74 2.50 -0.28
CA GLU A 116 -15.90 2.90 0.52
C GLU A 116 -15.57 3.42 1.93
N GLY A 117 -14.31 3.38 2.36
CA GLY A 117 -13.92 3.73 3.73
C GLY A 117 -13.01 4.93 3.84
#